data_AF-X1VWX6-F1
#
_entry.id   AF-X1VWX6-F1
#
_cell.length_a   1.000
_cell.length_b   1.000
_cell.length_c   1.000
_cell.angle_alpha   90.00
_cell.angle_beta   90.00
_cell.angle_gamma   90.00
#
_symmetry.space_group_name_H-M   'P 1'
#
loop_
_entity.id
_entity.type
_entity.pdbx_description
1 polymer ?
#
loop_
_entity_poly.entity_id
_entity_poly.type
_entity_poly.pdbx_seq_one_letter_code
_entity_poly.pdbx_strand_id
1 'polypeptide(L)'
;MNLTEMRTIVRRELKDEATPYRWSNDELDRHITRAVKEFSEAIPYEQKANMATTSGSRELDISTITDRIMVEAVEYPVDKFPKKY
;
A
#
# COMPACT_ATOMS: atom_id res chain seq x y z
N MET A 1 -2.47 -2.74 -11.31
CA MET A 1 -2.24 -4.14 -11.70
C MET A 1 -2.85 -5.04 -10.64
N ASN A 2 -3.77 -5.93 -11.02
CA ASN A 2 -4.45 -6.86 -10.11
C ASN A 2 -3.75 -8.24 -10.09
N LEU A 3 -4.15 -9.12 -9.16
CA LEU A 3 -3.54 -10.44 -8.99
C LEU A 3 -3.61 -11.31 -10.26
N THR A 4 -4.73 -11.28 -10.99
CA THR A 4 -4.90 -12.04 -12.23
C THR A 4 -3.95 -11.58 -13.34
N GLU A 5 -3.76 -10.26 -13.47
CA GLU A 5 -2.79 -9.67 -14.40
C GLU A 5 -1.36 -10.06 -14.03
N MET A 6 -0.98 -9.95 -12.75
CA MET A 6 0.34 -10.38 -12.27
C MET A 6 0.59 -11.86 -12.54
N ARG A 7 -0.39 -12.71 -12.24
CA ARG A 7 -0.29 -14.15 -12.51
C ARG A 7 -0.10 -14.46 -13.99
N THR A 8 -0.83 -13.77 -14.86
CA THR A 8 -0.69 -13.94 -16.32
C THR A 8 0.74 -13.62 -16.77
N ILE A 9 1.33 -12.53 -16.25
CA ILE A 9 2.72 -12.16 -16.56
C ILE A 9 3.69 -13.21 -16.03
N VAL A 10 3.59 -13.59 -14.76
CA VAL A 10 4.47 -14.60 -14.15
C VAL A 10 4.39 -15.92 -14.90
N ARG A 11 3.19 -16.34 -15.29
CA ARG A 11 2.98 -17.56 -16.08
C ARG A 11 3.71 -17.52 -17.42
N ARG A 12 3.67 -16.37 -18.10
CA ARG A 12 4.40 -16.13 -19.36
C ARG A 12 5.91 -16.14 -19.16
N GLU A 13 6.42 -15.47 -18.13
CA GLU A 13 7.85 -15.45 -17.80
C GLU A 13 8.39 -16.86 -17.47
N LEU A 14 7.57 -17.67 -16.81
CA LEU A 14 7.88 -19.07 -16.50
C LEU A 14 7.67 -20.03 -17.69
N LYS A 15 7.16 -19.55 -18.83
CA LYS A 15 6.77 -20.35 -20.00
C LYS A 15 5.76 -21.47 -19.66
N ASP A 16 4.88 -21.23 -18.69
CA ASP A 16 3.88 -22.18 -18.19
C ASP A 16 2.47 -21.90 -18.75
N GLU A 17 2.38 -21.70 -20.06
CA GLU A 17 1.15 -21.24 -20.72
C GLU A 17 0.29 -22.39 -21.28
N ALA A 18 0.87 -23.57 -21.46
CA ALA A 18 0.18 -24.72 -22.02
C ALA A 18 -0.44 -25.60 -20.91
N THR A 19 -1.58 -26.22 -21.22
CA THR A 19 -2.22 -27.17 -20.30
C THR A 19 -1.70 -28.60 -20.54
N PRO A 20 -1.56 -29.41 -19.46
CA PRO A 20 -1.75 -29.05 -18.07
C PRO A 20 -0.64 -28.11 -17.56
N TYR A 21 -1.03 -27.12 -16.73
CA TYR A 21 -0.08 -26.19 -16.14
C TYR A 21 0.86 -26.91 -15.19
N ARG A 22 2.14 -26.52 -15.21
CA ARG A 22 3.15 -27.00 -14.26
C ARG A 22 2.92 -26.45 -12.86
N TRP A 23 2.49 -25.19 -12.75
CA TRP A 23 2.14 -24.57 -11.46
C TRP A 23 0.67 -24.18 -11.41
N SER A 24 0.02 -24.57 -10.31
CA SER A 24 -1.35 -24.17 -10.02
C SER A 24 -1.44 -22.65 -9.81
N ASN A 25 -2.65 -22.12 -9.99
CA ASN A 25 -2.91 -20.71 -9.71
C ASN A 25 -2.64 -20.36 -8.24
N ASP A 26 -3.01 -21.24 -7.30
CA ASP A 26 -2.78 -21.03 -5.87
C ASP A 26 -1.30 -20.96 -5.51
N GLU A 27 -0.45 -21.76 -6.18
CA GLU A 27 1.00 -21.69 -5.99
C GLU A 27 1.55 -20.34 -6.46
N LEU A 28 1.19 -19.90 -7.67
CA LEU A 28 1.64 -18.63 -8.21
C LEU A 28 1.12 -17.45 -7.36
N ASP A 29 -0.15 -17.49 -6.95
CA ASP A 29 -0.75 -16.44 -6.13
C ASP A 29 -0.03 -16.30 -4.78
N ARG A 30 0.30 -17.42 -4.10
CA ARG A 30 1.09 -17.37 -2.85
C ARG A 30 2.46 -16.73 -3.05
N HIS A 31 3.16 -17.07 -4.13
CA HIS A 31 4.47 -16.50 -4.42
C HIS A 31 4.38 -15.01 -4.75
N ILE A 32 3.37 -14.60 -5.53
CA ILE A 32 3.11 -13.20 -5.86
C ILE A 32 2.79 -12.41 -4.58
N THR A 33 1.87 -12.88 -3.74
CA THR A 33 1.53 -12.20 -2.48
C THR A 33 2.74 -12.05 -1.57
N ARG A 34 3.58 -13.08 -1.45
CA ARG A 34 4.81 -13.01 -0.66
C ARG A 34 5.78 -11.95 -1.21
N ALA A 35 6.04 -11.97 -2.51
CA ALA A 35 6.94 -11.01 -3.14
C ALA A 35 6.43 -9.57 -3.02
N VAL A 36 5.13 -9.34 -3.21
CA VAL A 36 4.51 -8.02 -3.02
C VAL A 36 4.65 -7.56 -1.57
N LYS A 37 4.40 -8.44 -0.59
CA LYS A 37 4.57 -8.10 0.82
C LYS A 37 6.02 -7.70 1.13
N GLU A 38 7.00 -8.51 0.75
CA GLU A 38 8.42 -8.22 1.00
C GLU A 38 8.84 -6.91 0.32
N PHE A 39 8.36 -6.65 -0.90
CA PHE A 39 8.61 -5.37 -1.58
C PHE A 39 7.98 -4.18 -0.86
N SER A 40 6.72 -4.29 -0.43
CA SER A 40 6.02 -3.23 0.29
C SER A 40 6.61 -2.91 1.66
N GLU A 41 7.24 -3.89 2.31
CA GLU A 41 7.97 -3.68 3.57
C GLU A 41 9.27 -2.88 3.37
N ALA A 42 9.95 -3.06 2.22
CA ALA A 42 11.17 -2.34 1.90
C ALA A 42 10.91 -0.96 1.26
N ILE A 43 9.90 -0.87 0.40
CA ILE A 43 9.53 0.32 -0.34
C ILE A 43 8.00 0.49 -0.24
N PRO A 44 7.52 1.12 0.85
CA PRO A 44 6.10 1.39 1.01
C PRO A 44 5.57 2.27 -0.13
N TYR A 45 4.32 2.04 -0.53
CA TYR A 45 3.68 2.88 -1.53
C TYR A 45 3.29 4.22 -0.91
N GLU A 46 3.98 5.30 -1.28
CA GLU A 46 3.66 6.64 -0.81
C GLU A 46 2.29 7.08 -1.35
N GLN A 47 1.39 7.47 -0.44
CA GLN A 47 0.06 7.96 -0.76
C GLN A 47 -0.15 9.38 -0.23
N LYS A 48 -0.98 10.14 -0.94
CA LYS A 48 -1.41 11.49 -0.54
C LYS A 48 -2.92 11.51 -0.41
N ALA A 49 -3.41 12.06 0.69
CA ALA A 49 -4.83 12.25 0.94
C ALA A 49 -5.14 13.74 1.03
N ASN A 50 -6.18 14.17 0.30
CA ASN A 50 -6.72 15.53 0.44
C ASN A 50 -7.75 15.52 1.58
N MET A 51 -7.50 16.33 2.60
CA MET A 51 -8.37 16.41 3.78
C MET A 51 -9.03 17.79 3.82
N ALA A 52 -10.36 17.82 3.86
CA ALA A 52 -11.09 19.07 3.98
C ALA A 52 -10.95 19.64 5.41
N THR A 53 -10.57 20.91 5.52
CA THR A 53 -10.45 21.61 6.81
C THR A 53 -11.49 22.70 6.93
N THR A 54 -12.00 22.91 8.14
CA THR A 54 -12.86 24.06 8.46
C THR A 54 -12.01 25.23 8.94
N SER A 55 -12.35 26.45 8.52
CA SER A 55 -11.68 27.67 9.01
C SER A 55 -11.74 27.74 10.54
N GLY A 56 -10.59 28.04 11.16
CA GLY A 56 -10.45 28.06 12.62
C GLY A 56 -10.25 26.69 13.28
N SER A 57 -10.37 25.58 12.54
CA SER A 57 -10.05 24.25 13.07
C SER A 57 -8.55 24.12 13.38
N ARG A 58 -8.25 23.37 14.45
CA ARG A 58 -6.89 23.05 14.90
C ARG A 58 -6.59 21.56 14.88
N GLU A 59 -7.61 20.75 14.61
CA GLU A 59 -7.54 19.30 14.60
C GLU A 59 -7.77 18.79 13.18
N LEU A 60 -7.07 17.71 12.84
CA LEU A 60 -7.21 16.98 11.59
C LEU A 60 -7.52 15.53 11.93
N ASP A 61 -8.74 15.09 11.67
CA ASP A 61 -9.11 13.69 11.85
C ASP A 61 -8.50 12.85 10.72
N ILE A 62 -7.60 11.94 11.05
CA ILE A 62 -6.94 11.03 10.10
C ILE A 62 -7.47 9.59 10.21
N SER A 63 -8.59 9.38 10.90
CA SER A 63 -9.20 8.05 11.11
C SER A 63 -9.64 7.38 9.81
N THR A 64 -9.89 8.18 8.77
CA THR A 64 -10.30 7.72 7.43
C THR A 64 -9.16 7.18 6.57
N ILE A 65 -7.90 7.38 6.97
CA ILE A 65 -6.73 6.83 6.26
C ILE A 65 -6.61 5.34 6.60
N THR A 66 -6.90 4.49 5.61
CA THR A 66 -6.78 3.03 5.72
C THR A 66 -5.33 2.56 5.59
N ASP A 67 -5.04 1.36 6.08
CA ASP A 67 -3.71 0.71 5.99
C ASP A 67 -2.53 1.53 6.55
N ARG A 68 -2.83 2.50 7.42
CA ARG A 68 -1.84 3.35 8.08
C ARG A 68 -1.03 2.53 9.09
N ILE A 69 0.27 2.40 8.85
CA ILE A 69 1.19 1.68 9.74
C ILE A 69 1.61 2.56 10.94
N MET A 70 2.02 3.80 10.68
CA MET A 70 2.38 4.77 11.72
C MET A 70 2.25 6.22 11.23
N VAL A 71 2.40 7.17 12.16
CA VAL A 71 2.62 8.59 11.84
C VAL A 71 4.08 8.91 12.14
N GLU A 72 4.87 9.16 11.10
CA GLU A 72 6.32 9.40 11.24
C GLU A 72 6.63 10.84 11.67
N ALA A 73 5.91 11.82 11.11
CA ALA A 73 6.11 13.23 11.39
C ALA A 73 4.81 14.00 11.39
N VAL A 74 4.74 15.02 12.25
CA VAL A 74 3.67 16.02 12.25
C VAL A 74 4.35 17.39 12.24
N GLU A 75 4.00 18.24 11.28
CA GLU A 75 4.60 19.57 11.12
C GLU A 75 4.44 20.43 12.39
N TYR A 76 3.27 20.34 13.05
CA TYR A 76 2.98 21.05 14.29
C TYR A 76 2.56 20.06 15.38
N PRO A 77 3.17 20.10 16.59
CA PRO A 77 2.77 19.20 17.66
C PRO A 77 1.30 19.38 18.04
N VAL A 78 0.63 18.26 18.31
CA VAL A 78 -0.72 18.23 18.86
C VAL A 78 -0.73 18.99 20.19
N ASP A 79 -1.82 19.72 20.45
CA ASP A 79 -2.06 20.53 21.65
C ASP A 79 -1.09 21.68 21.93
N LYS A 80 -0.19 22.01 20.99
CA LYS A 80 0.70 23.18 21.12
C LYS A 80 0.22 24.34 20.27
N PHE A 81 -0.10 25.44 20.96
CA PHE A 81 -0.49 26.70 20.33
C PHE A 81 0.27 27.88 20.99
N PRO A 82 0.78 28.86 20.22
CA PRO A 82 0.72 28.96 18.74
C PRO A 82 1.65 27.95 18.05
N LYS A 83 1.43 27.74 16.75
CA LYS A 83 2.31 26.96 15.88
C LYS A 83 3.73 27.53 15.96
N LYS A 84 4.70 26.73 16.42
CA LYS A 84 6.12 27.09 16.48
C LYS A 84 6.92 25.98 15.81
N TYR A 85 7.87 26.38 14.96
CA TYR A 85 8.88 25.49 14.37
C TYR A 85 9.87 25.04 15.44
#